data_AF-A0A537UNW1-F1
#
_entry.id   AF-A0A537UNW1-F1
#
_cell.length_a   1.000
_cell.length_b   1.000
_cell.length_c   1.000
_cell.angle_alpha   90.00
_cell.angle_beta   90.00
_cell.angle_gamma   90.00
#
_symmetry.space_group_name_H-M   'P 1'
#
loop_
_entity.id
_entity.type
_entity.pdbx_description
1 polymer ?
#
loop_
_entity_poly.entity_id
_entity_poly.type
_entity_poly.pdbx_seq_one_letter_code
_entity_poly.pdbx_strand_id
1 'polypeptide(L)'
;QANGVPEVLLHRVIVRESRYHPALVGRGGTIGLMQIKLATARGLGYTGDAAGLRDPNTNLTYALKYLAGAYRAANGDHKRAMAYYAGGYYYAAKR
;
A
#
# COMPACT_ATOMS: atom_id res chain seq x y z
N GLN A 1 -7.81 -4.90 -14.63
CA GLN A 1 -6.47 -4.70 -14.03
C GLN A 1 -6.47 -3.37 -13.31
N ALA A 2 -6.23 -3.34 -12.00
CA ALA A 2 -6.22 -2.10 -11.23
C ALA A 2 -4.78 -1.54 -11.19
N ASN A 3 -4.58 -0.35 -11.76
CA ASN A 3 -3.31 0.41 -11.80
C ASN A 3 -2.09 -0.25 -12.47
N GLY A 4 -2.27 -1.29 -13.30
CA GLY A 4 -1.16 -2.00 -13.95
C GLY A 4 -0.32 -2.86 -13.02
N VAL A 5 -0.83 -3.14 -11.81
CA VAL A 5 -0.21 -4.04 -10.84
C VAL A 5 -0.79 -5.44 -11.00
N PRO A 6 0.03 -6.49 -11.09
CA PRO A 6 -0.44 -7.87 -11.09
C PRO A 6 -1.23 -8.20 -9.82
N GLU A 7 -2.38 -8.85 -9.95
CA GLU A 7 -3.24 -9.23 -8.82
C GLU A 7 -2.50 -10.13 -7.82
N VAL A 8 -1.62 -11.01 -8.31
CA VAL A 8 -0.73 -11.82 -7.47
C VAL A 8 0.17 -10.98 -6.55
N LEU A 9 0.62 -9.81 -6.98
CA LEU A 9 1.42 -8.91 -6.16
C LEU A 9 0.57 -8.29 -5.05
N LEU A 10 -0.66 -7.86 -5.39
CA LEU A 10 -1.62 -7.34 -4.41
C LEU A 10 -1.91 -8.38 -3.32
N HIS A 11 -2.25 -9.62 -3.70
CA HIS A 11 -2.51 -10.69 -2.73
C HIS A 11 -1.30 -10.96 -1.83
N ARG A 12 -0.09 -10.98 -2.38
CA ARG A 12 1.14 -11.17 -1.60
C ARG A 12 1.35 -10.06 -0.57
N VAL A 13 1.05 -8.81 -0.92
CA VAL A 13 1.11 -7.68 0.02
C VAL A 13 0.07 -7.87 1.12
N ILE A 14 -1.21 -8.12 0.78
CA ILE A 14 -2.28 -8.26 1.79
C ILE A 14 -1.98 -9.39 2.78
N VAL A 15 -1.51 -10.54 2.29
CA VAL A 15 -1.14 -11.68 3.15
C VAL A 15 -0.01 -11.33 4.10
N ARG A 16 1.04 -10.65 3.61
CA ARG A 16 2.19 -10.23 4.42
C ARG A 16 1.80 -9.21 5.49
N GLU A 17 0.99 -8.22 5.10
CA GLU A 17 0.72 -7.04 5.92
C GLU A 17 -0.38 -7.28 6.97
N SER A 18 -1.46 -8.00 6.61
CA SER A 18 -2.61 -8.16 7.52
C SER A 18 -3.16 -9.57 7.63
N ARG A 19 -2.73 -10.50 6.76
CA ARG A 19 -3.40 -11.81 6.60
C ARG A 19 -4.92 -11.66 6.37
N TYR A 20 -5.32 -10.65 5.60
CA TYR A 20 -6.71 -10.29 5.32
C TYR A 20 -7.53 -9.75 6.50
N HIS A 21 -6.90 -9.26 7.57
CA HIS A 21 -7.63 -8.58 8.66
C HIS A 21 -7.82 -7.07 8.37
N PRO A 22 -9.02 -6.60 8.02
CA PRO A 22 -9.23 -5.23 7.55
C PRO A 22 -9.21 -4.18 8.65
N ALA A 23 -9.43 -4.57 9.90
CA ALA A 23 -9.40 -3.66 11.05
C ALA A 23 -8.01 -3.59 11.73
N LEU A 24 -7.00 -4.28 11.18
CA LEU A 24 -5.68 -4.37 11.80
C LEU A 24 -5.00 -3.00 11.87
N VAL A 25 -4.53 -2.64 13.06
CA VAL A 25 -3.64 -1.48 13.25
C VAL A 25 -2.26 -2.02 13.62
N GLY A 26 -1.29 -1.78 12.76
CA GLY A 26 0.08 -2.22 12.94
C GLY A 26 0.93 -1.25 13.76
N ARG A 27 2.17 -1.66 14.00
CA ARG A 27 3.15 -0.84 14.71
C ARG A 27 3.50 0.40 13.88
N GLY A 28 3.53 1.58 14.50
CA GLY A 28 3.80 2.84 13.81
C GLY A 28 2.59 3.44 13.08
N GLY A 29 1.36 3.00 13.40
CA GLY A 29 0.13 3.65 12.95
C GLY A 29 -0.28 3.29 11.51
N THR A 30 0.16 2.14 11.01
CA THR A 30 -0.34 1.56 9.75
C THR A 30 -1.71 0.94 9.95
N ILE A 31 -2.58 1.03 8.95
CA ILE A 31 -4.01 0.69 9.10
C ILE A 31 -4.47 -0.21 7.96
N GLY A 32 -5.29 -1.19 8.32
CA GLY A 32 -6.11 -2.01 7.44
C GLY A 32 -5.39 -3.06 6.61
N LEU A 33 -6.05 -3.55 5.56
CA LEU A 33 -5.63 -4.73 4.78
C LEU A 33 -4.20 -4.65 4.26
N MET A 34 -3.79 -3.47 3.81
CA MET A 34 -2.48 -3.24 3.22
C MET A 34 -1.55 -2.42 4.11
N GLN A 35 -1.93 -2.20 5.39
CA GLN A 35 -1.11 -1.50 6.38
C GLN A 35 -0.55 -0.16 5.88
N ILE A 36 -1.39 0.66 5.24
CA ILE A 36 -1.00 2.00 4.77
C ILE A 36 -0.99 3.00 5.94
N LYS A 37 -0.05 3.95 5.94
CA LYS A 37 -0.03 5.07 6.89
C LYS A 37 -1.00 6.17 6.45
N LEU A 38 -1.65 6.82 7.43
CA LEU A 38 -2.54 7.96 7.15
C LEU A 38 -1.85 9.08 6.34
N ALA A 39 -0.60 9.40 6.66
CA ALA A 39 0.18 10.40 5.92
C ALA A 39 0.38 10.01 4.45
N THR A 40 0.66 8.73 4.17
CA THR A 40 0.81 8.22 2.80
C THR A 40 -0.52 8.29 2.04
N ALA A 41 -1.62 7.87 2.67
CA ALA A 41 -2.94 7.98 2.06
C ALA A 41 -3.30 9.44 1.74
N ARG A 42 -3.02 10.37 2.66
CA ARG A 42 -3.22 11.82 2.46
C ARG A 42 -2.38 12.37 1.30
N GLY A 43 -1.12 11.95 1.20
CA GLY A 43 -0.26 12.29 0.05
C GLY A 43 -0.77 11.77 -1.30
N LEU A 44 -1.69 10.80 -1.29
CA LEU A 44 -2.38 10.24 -2.46
C LEU A 44 -3.80 10.80 -2.66
N GLY A 45 -4.18 11.83 -1.90
CA GLY A 45 -5.47 12.51 -2.01
C GLY A 45 -6.57 11.97 -1.09
N TYR A 46 -6.24 11.21 -0.06
CA TYR A 46 -7.22 10.85 0.98
C TYR A 46 -7.48 12.03 1.91
N THR A 47 -8.75 12.38 2.11
CA THR A 47 -9.14 13.52 2.95
C THR A 47 -9.77 13.09 4.29
N GLY A 48 -10.02 11.80 4.48
CA GLY A 48 -10.60 11.27 5.71
C GLY A 48 -9.60 11.15 6.87
N ASP A 49 -10.09 10.56 7.95
CA ASP A 49 -9.33 10.30 9.17
C ASP A 49 -8.72 8.89 9.18
N ALA A 50 -8.03 8.54 10.26
CA ALA A 50 -7.46 7.21 10.43
C ALA A 50 -8.52 6.09 10.42
N ALA A 51 -9.74 6.37 10.86
CA ALA A 51 -10.78 5.36 11.00
C ALA A 51 -11.31 4.90 9.64
N GLY A 52 -11.44 5.80 8.67
CA GLY A 52 -11.87 5.43 7.33
C GLY A 52 -10.88 4.52 6.59
N LEU A 53 -9.61 4.44 7.00
CA LEU A 53 -8.66 3.47 6.45
C LEU A 53 -8.89 2.02 6.92
N ARG A 54 -9.81 1.79 7.87
CA ARG A 54 -10.26 0.43 8.25
C ARG A 54 -11.28 -0.13 7.27
N ASP A 55 -11.92 0.71 6.48
CA ASP A 55 -12.79 0.27 5.38
C ASP A 55 -11.93 -0.40 4.29
N PRO A 56 -12.19 -1.68 3.94
CA PRO A 56 -11.41 -2.41 2.93
C PRO A 56 -11.30 -1.68 1.59
N ASN A 57 -12.40 -1.09 1.11
CA ASN A 57 -12.44 -0.46 -0.20
C ASN A 57 -11.58 0.80 -0.24
N THR A 58 -11.70 1.63 0.80
CA THR A 58 -10.87 2.82 1.01
C THR A 58 -9.40 2.43 1.14
N ASN A 59 -9.09 1.43 1.97
CA ASN A 59 -7.74 0.95 2.18
C ASN A 59 -7.09 0.50 0.86
N LEU A 60 -7.76 -0.40 0.13
CA LEU A 60 -7.29 -0.91 -1.15
C LEU A 60 -7.13 0.20 -2.19
N THR A 61 -8.05 1.17 -2.24
CA THR A 61 -7.99 2.28 -3.20
C THR A 61 -6.68 3.07 -3.08
N TYR A 62 -6.29 3.47 -1.86
CA TYR A 62 -5.08 4.27 -1.67
C TYR A 62 -3.82 3.42 -1.60
N ALA A 63 -3.87 2.26 -0.97
CA ALA A 63 -2.71 1.36 -0.88
C ALA A 63 -2.33 0.76 -2.23
N LEU A 64 -3.30 0.47 -3.11
CA LEU A 64 -3.00 0.03 -4.47
C LEU A 64 -2.40 1.14 -5.33
N LYS A 65 -2.82 2.40 -5.15
CA LYS A 65 -2.15 3.55 -5.79
C LYS A 65 -0.69 3.64 -5.34
N TYR A 66 -0.44 3.47 -4.04
CA TYR A 66 0.92 3.44 -3.49
C TYR A 66 1.76 2.28 -4.06
N LEU A 67 1.18 1.08 -4.08
CA LEU A 67 1.82 -0.12 -4.64
C LEU A 67 2.13 0.02 -6.12
N ALA A 68 1.26 0.66 -6.90
CA ALA A 68 1.53 0.95 -8.31
C ALA A 68 2.74 1.87 -8.50
N GLY A 69 2.91 2.88 -7.64
CA GLY A 69 4.11 3.72 -7.62
C GLY A 69 5.37 2.92 -7.31
N ALA A 70 5.33 2.06 -6.29
CA ALA A 70 6.44 1.17 -5.94
C ALA A 70 6.76 0.17 -7.06
N TYR A 71 5.75 -0.38 -7.72
CA TYR A 71 5.91 -1.34 -8.82
C TYR A 71 6.55 -0.70 -10.05
N ARG A 72 6.15 0.53 -10.39
CA ARG A 72 6.77 1.33 -11.46
C ARG A 72 8.23 1.67 -11.13
N ALA A 73 8.50 2.15 -9.91
CA ALA A 73 9.87 2.43 -9.46
C ALA A 73 10.76 1.18 -9.46
N ALA A 74 10.14 0.00 -9.31
CA ALA A 74 10.81 -1.30 -9.36
C ALA A 74 11.01 -1.84 -10.80
N ASN A 75 10.62 -1.11 -11.84
CA ASN A 75 10.63 -1.57 -13.24
C ASN A 75 9.90 -2.92 -13.43
N GLY A 76 8.79 -3.12 -12.72
CA GLY A 76 8.01 -4.36 -12.78
C GLY A 76 8.54 -5.53 -11.94
N ASP A 77 9.66 -5.36 -11.22
CA ASP A 77 10.18 -6.40 -10.33
C ASP A 77 9.31 -6.50 -9.06
N HIS A 78 8.74 -7.69 -8.83
CA HIS A 78 7.82 -7.92 -7.73
C HIS A 78 8.51 -7.90 -6.36
N LYS A 79 9.72 -8.45 -6.24
CA LYS A 79 10.47 -8.49 -4.97
C LYS A 79 10.90 -7.09 -4.59
N ARG A 80 11.37 -6.31 -5.56
CA ARG A 80 11.78 -4.93 -5.39
C ARG A 80 10.59 -4.03 -5.09
N ALA A 81 9.44 -4.23 -5.75
CA ALA A 81 8.19 -3.54 -5.44
C ALA A 81 7.73 -3.80 -3.99
N MET A 82 7.82 -5.03 -3.51
CA MET A 82 7.54 -5.39 -2.11
C MET A 82 8.48 -4.69 -1.11
N ALA A 83 9.77 -4.60 -1.43
CA ALA A 83 10.75 -3.89 -0.61
C ALA A 83 10.47 -2.38 -0.58
N TYR A 84 10.17 -1.80 -1.74
CA TYR A 84 9.80 -0.41 -1.91
C TYR A 84 8.49 -0.03 -1.22
N TYR A 85 7.49 -0.90 -1.27
CA TYR A 85 6.23 -0.72 -0.55
C TYR A 85 6.46 -0.68 0.97
N ALA A 86 7.23 -1.63 1.51
CA ALA A 86 7.45 -1.73 2.96
C ALA A 86 8.43 -0.67 3.51
N GLY A 87 9.47 -0.32 2.74
CA GLY A 87 10.53 0.61 3.16
C GLY A 87 10.30 2.08 2.76
N GLY A 88 9.35 2.34 1.86
CA GLY A 88 9.13 3.66 1.27
C GLY A 88 9.95 3.86 0.00
N TYR A 89 9.26 4.00 -1.14
CA TYR A 89 9.90 4.06 -2.46
C TYR A 89 10.33 5.46 -2.90
N TYR A 90 9.95 6.52 -2.19
CA TYR A 90 10.28 7.90 -2.59
C TYR A 90 11.79 8.17 -2.65
N TYR A 91 12.60 7.43 -1.89
CA TYR A 91 14.06 7.46 -2.01
C TYR A 91 14.57 6.79 -3.29
N ALA A 92 13.88 5.76 -3.77
CA ALA A 92 14.22 5.03 -5.00
C ALA A 92 13.74 5.77 -6.25
N ALA A 93 12.65 6.54 -6.17
CA ALA A 93 12.11 7.33 -7.27
C ALA A 93 12.85 8.66 -7.54
N LYS A 94 13.82 9.04 -6.68
CA LYS A 94 14.67 10.23 -6.84
C LYS A 94 15.97 9.96 -7.61
N ARG A 95 16.12 8.79 -8.24
CA ARG A 95 17.26 8.45 -9.09
C ARG A 95 16.88 8.41 -10.56
#